data_AF-A0A843JF98-F1
#
_entry.id   AF-A0A843JF98-F1
#
_cell.length_a   1.000
_cell.length_b   1.000
_cell.length_c   1.000
_cell.angle_alpha   90.00
_cell.angle_beta   90.00
_cell.angle_gamma   90.00
#
_symmetry.space_group_name_H-M   'P 1'
#
loop_
_entity.id
_entity.type
_entity.pdbx_description
1 polymer ?
#
loop_
_entity_poly.entity_id
_entity_poly.type
_entity_poly.pdbx_seq_one_letter_code
_entity_poly.pdbx_strand_id
1 'polypeptide(L)'
;RDCVNYLEDGTLPYEVTMEEIMETLKRHIDMLIEVKGEEFAIPKMRTQAAYYVKKLPRTIELKQQIFKMNTKEDLFNLLDNYVKSMEKE
;
A
#
# COMPACT_ATOMS: atom_id res chain seq x y z
N ARG A 1 -6.19 -12.34 -11.01
CA ARG A 1 -5.14 -12.90 -11.87
C ARG A 1 -4.79 -14.31 -11.40
N ASP A 2 -4.45 -14.48 -10.13
CA ASP A 2 -3.93 -15.76 -9.61
C ASP A 2 -4.95 -16.90 -9.56
N CYS A 3 -6.23 -16.62 -9.30
CA CYS A 3 -7.27 -17.66 -9.34
C CYS A 3 -7.47 -18.26 -10.74
N VAL A 4 -7.29 -17.46 -11.80
CA VAL A 4 -7.46 -17.94 -13.19
C VAL A 4 -6.26 -18.80 -13.57
N ASN A 5 -5.04 -18.31 -13.35
CA ASN A 5 -3.81 -19.05 -13.63
C ASN A 5 -3.78 -20.41 -12.89
N TYR A 6 -4.08 -20.41 -11.58
CA TYR A 6 -4.10 -21.64 -10.80
C TYR A 6 -5.12 -22.66 -11.32
N LEU A 7 -6.27 -22.21 -11.82
CA LEU A 7 -7.30 -23.08 -12.39
C LEU A 7 -6.94 -23.57 -13.80
N GLU A 8 -6.17 -22.82 -14.57
CA GLU A 8 -5.80 -23.15 -15.96
C GLU A 8 -4.57 -24.05 -16.07
N ASP A 9 -3.52 -23.81 -15.29
CA ASP A 9 -2.23 -24.52 -15.41
C ASP A 9 -1.64 -25.02 -14.08
N GLY A 10 -2.33 -24.78 -12.95
CA GLY A 10 -1.86 -25.18 -11.62
C GLY A 10 -0.74 -24.31 -11.06
N THR A 11 -0.39 -23.20 -11.71
CA THR A 11 0.63 -22.27 -11.23
C THR A 11 0.20 -21.65 -9.90
N LEU A 12 1.03 -21.83 -8.87
CA LEU A 12 0.80 -21.23 -7.57
C LEU A 12 0.85 -19.69 -7.67
N PRO A 13 0.00 -18.98 -6.91
CA PRO A 13 0.05 -17.52 -6.85
C PRO A 13 1.47 -17.03 -6.54
N TYR A 14 1.95 -16.07 -7.31
CA TYR A 14 3.24 -15.43 -7.03
C TYR A 14 3.14 -14.62 -5.74
N GLU A 15 4.18 -14.67 -4.91
CA GLU A 15 4.28 -13.79 -3.75
C GLU A 15 4.56 -12.36 -4.21
N VAL A 16 3.55 -11.50 -4.09
CA VAL A 16 3.68 -10.08 -4.44
C VAL A 16 4.74 -9.45 -3.55
N THR A 17 5.70 -8.76 -4.17
CA THR A 17 6.79 -8.12 -3.43
C THR A 17 6.28 -6.92 -2.63
N MET A 18 7.04 -6.50 -1.62
CA MET A 18 6.70 -5.30 -0.85
C MET A 18 6.61 -4.06 -1.74
N GLU A 19 7.49 -3.93 -2.72
CA GLU A 19 7.50 -2.84 -3.71
C GLU A 19 6.22 -2.83 -4.54
N GLU A 20 5.82 -3.98 -5.09
CA GLU A 20 4.59 -4.12 -5.87
C GLU A 20 3.33 -3.78 -5.04
N ILE A 21 3.32 -4.16 -3.75
CA ILE A 21 2.26 -3.78 -2.80
C ILE A 21 2.21 -2.26 -2.63
N MET A 22 3.38 -1.60 -2.46
CA MET A 22 3.45 -0.15 -2.30
C MET A 22 3.03 0.59 -3.57
N GLU A 23 3.50 0.17 -4.74
CA GLU A 23 3.11 0.77 -6.02
C GLU A 23 1.60 0.64 -6.25
N THR A 24 1.04 -0.54 -5.97
CA THR A 24 -0.41 -0.77 -6.08
C THR A 24 -1.19 0.16 -5.13
N LEU A 25 -0.72 0.34 -3.89
CA LEU A 25 -1.34 1.24 -2.93
C LEU A 25 -1.28 2.70 -3.41
N LYS A 26 -0.10 3.19 -3.85
CA LYS A 26 0.06 4.55 -4.36
C LYS A 26 -0.84 4.82 -5.56
N ARG A 27 -0.90 3.88 -6.51
CA ARG A 27 -1.81 3.96 -7.66
C ARG A 27 -3.28 4.06 -7.22
N HIS A 28 -3.69 3.30 -6.22
CA HIS A 28 -5.05 3.38 -5.69
C HIS A 28 -5.34 4.75 -5.06
N ILE A 29 -4.37 5.31 -4.33
CA ILE A 29 -4.49 6.66 -3.76
C ILE A 29 -4.69 7.68 -4.88
N ASP A 30 -3.85 7.61 -5.92
CA ASP A 30 -3.93 8.52 -7.08
C ASP A 30 -5.28 8.45 -7.79
N MET A 31 -5.76 7.23 -8.07
CA MET A 31 -7.07 7.04 -8.71
C MET A 31 -8.21 7.63 -7.86
N LEU A 32 -8.15 7.50 -6.54
CA LEU A 32 -9.20 8.06 -5.68
C LEU A 32 -9.13 9.59 -5.61
N ILE A 33 -7.92 10.15 -5.58
CA ILE A 33 -7.70 11.60 -5.61
C ILE A 33 -8.20 12.18 -6.93
N GLU A 34 -7.93 11.53 -8.06
CA GLU A 34 -8.39 11.97 -9.37
C GLU A 34 -9.93 12.05 -9.44
N VAL A 35 -10.63 11.10 -8.81
CA VAL A 35 -12.10 11.02 -8.85
C VAL A 35 -12.79 11.90 -7.81
N LYS A 36 -12.20 12.08 -6.62
CA LYS A 36 -12.88 12.69 -5.46
C LYS A 36 -12.13 13.85 -4.80
N GLY A 37 -10.91 14.14 -5.22
CA GLY A 37 -10.04 15.12 -4.59
C GLY A 37 -9.33 14.60 -3.34
N GLU A 38 -8.25 15.28 -2.97
CA GLU A 38 -7.32 14.84 -1.92
C GLU A 38 -7.95 14.84 -0.51
N GLU A 39 -8.66 15.90 -0.15
CA GLU A 39 -9.31 16.03 1.17
C GLU A 39 -10.27 14.87 1.47
N PHE A 40 -10.94 14.35 0.45
CA PHE A 40 -11.82 13.19 0.57
C PHE A 40 -11.07 11.87 0.52
N ALA A 41 -10.06 11.76 -0.34
CA ALA A 41 -9.34 10.52 -0.58
C ALA A 41 -8.47 10.11 0.61
N ILE A 42 -7.66 11.02 1.16
CA ILE A 42 -6.66 10.69 2.18
C ILE A 42 -7.26 10.03 3.42
N PRO A 43 -8.34 10.54 4.05
CA PRO A 43 -8.96 9.88 5.20
C PRO A 43 -9.38 8.45 4.95
N LYS A 44 -9.91 8.15 3.75
CA LYS A 44 -10.31 6.80 3.34
C LYS A 44 -9.09 5.91 3.08
N MET A 45 -8.09 6.47 2.42
CA MET A 45 -6.87 5.75 2.07
C MET A 45 -6.03 5.40 3.29
N ARG A 46 -6.12 6.09 4.44
CA ARG A 46 -5.42 5.67 5.67
C ARG A 46 -5.83 4.29 6.15
N THR A 47 -7.14 4.01 6.20
CA THR A 47 -7.65 2.68 6.57
C THR A 47 -7.25 1.64 5.54
N GLN A 48 -7.34 1.97 4.25
CA GLN A 48 -6.95 1.06 3.18
C GLN A 48 -5.44 0.75 3.24
N ALA A 49 -4.59 1.77 3.36
CA ALA A 49 -3.14 1.64 3.50
C ALA A 49 -2.77 0.77 4.71
N ALA A 50 -3.40 0.98 5.86
CA ALA A 50 -3.21 0.15 7.06
C ALA A 50 -3.54 -1.33 6.82
N TYR A 51 -4.49 -1.62 5.94
CA TYR A 51 -4.83 -2.98 5.52
C TYR A 51 -3.78 -3.58 4.57
N TYR A 52 -3.33 -2.83 3.56
CA TYR A 52 -2.27 -3.24 2.62
C TYR A 52 -0.99 -3.63 3.37
N VAL A 53 -0.58 -2.81 4.33
CA VAL A 53 0.66 -3.06 5.09
C VAL A 53 0.51 -4.17 6.12
N LYS A 54 -0.70 -4.68 6.43
CA LYS A 54 -0.91 -5.67 7.52
C LYS A 54 -0.06 -6.94 7.35
N LYS A 55 0.27 -7.34 6.12
CA LYS A 55 1.04 -8.54 5.80
C LYS A 55 2.56 -8.33 5.85
N LEU A 56 3.01 -7.12 6.14
CA LEU A 56 4.43 -6.74 6.12
C LEU A 56 5.04 -6.80 7.55
N PRO A 57 6.37 -6.86 7.69
CA PRO A 57 7.04 -6.82 8.98
C PRO A 57 6.95 -5.45 9.67
N ARG A 58 7.01 -5.41 11.01
CA ARG A 58 7.09 -4.16 11.81
C ARG A 58 6.00 -3.12 11.50
N THR A 59 4.75 -3.57 11.37
CA THR A 59 3.65 -2.71 10.89
C THR A 59 2.94 -1.89 11.94
N ILE A 60 3.22 -2.08 13.23
CA ILE A 60 2.54 -1.37 14.31
C ILE A 60 2.83 0.14 14.21
N GLU A 61 4.11 0.50 14.14
CA GLU A 61 4.54 1.90 14.04
C GLU A 61 4.11 2.53 12.71
N LEU A 62 4.28 1.79 11.61
CA LEU A 62 3.86 2.24 10.28
C LEU A 62 2.37 2.58 10.24
N LYS A 63 1.50 1.70 10.78
CA LYS A 63 0.05 1.96 10.84
C LYS A 63 -0.27 3.22 11.64
N GLN A 64 0.37 3.40 12.80
CA GLN A 64 0.17 4.61 13.61
C GLN A 64 0.57 5.88 12.86
N GLN A 65 1.66 5.83 12.09
CA GLN A 65 2.11 6.96 11.27
C GLN A 65 1.13 7.22 10.11
N ILE A 66 0.68 6.18 9.41
CA ILE A 66 -0.32 6.27 8.33
C ILE A 66 -1.57 7.03 8.81
N PHE A 67 -2.07 6.72 10.00
CA PHE A 67 -3.27 7.37 10.53
C PHE A 67 -3.11 8.87 10.83
N LYS A 68 -1.87 9.38 10.91
CA LYS A 68 -1.56 10.79 11.18
C LYS A 68 -1.33 11.62 9.92
N MET A 69 -1.18 11.01 8.75
CA MET A 69 -0.88 11.71 7.50
C MET A 69 -2.13 12.43 6.99
N ASN A 70 -1.98 13.68 6.52
CA ASN A 70 -3.10 14.48 6.01
C ASN A 70 -2.99 14.80 4.52
N THR A 71 -1.81 14.62 3.93
CA THR A 71 -1.56 14.86 2.51
C THR A 71 -1.14 13.58 1.80
N LYS A 72 -1.31 13.56 0.48
CA LYS A 72 -0.80 12.52 -0.41
C LYS A 72 0.71 12.39 -0.27
N GLU A 73 1.41 13.53 -0.29
CA GLU A 73 2.87 13.57 -0.26
C GLU A 73 3.42 12.97 1.05
N ASP A 74 2.86 13.35 2.20
CA ASP A 74 3.26 12.79 3.49
C ASP A 74 3.08 11.27 3.52
N LEU A 75 1.94 10.78 3.03
CA LEU A 75 1.65 9.36 2.97
C LEU A 75 2.59 8.62 2.02
N PHE A 76 2.92 9.19 0.86
CA PHE A 76 3.83 8.56 -0.11
C PHE A 76 5.25 8.51 0.44
N ASN A 77 5.73 9.61 1.02
CA ASN A 77 7.03 9.69 1.67
C ASN A 77 7.16 8.68 2.81
N LEU A 78 6.11 8.52 3.62
CA LEU A 78 6.07 7.52 4.68
C LEU A 78 6.24 6.09 4.13
N LEU A 79 5.51 5.75 3.07
CA LEU A 79 5.59 4.42 2.44
C LEU A 79 6.96 4.17 1.81
N ASP A 80 7.55 5.18 1.18
CA ASP A 80 8.89 5.08 0.58
C ASP A 80 9.99 4.93 1.63
N ASN A 81 9.88 5.68 2.73
CA ASN A 81 10.81 5.56 3.85
C ASN A 81 10.72 4.19 4.50
N TYR A 82 9.52 3.61 4.59
CA TYR A 82 9.33 2.26 5.08
C TYR A 82 10.03 1.23 4.18
N VAL A 83 9.84 1.27 2.86
CA VAL A 83 10.53 0.37 1.93
C VAL A 83 12.04 0.46 2.07
N LYS A 84 12.58 1.70 2.05
CA LYS A 84 14.02 1.94 2.23
C LYS A 84 14.56 1.45 3.57
N SER A 85 13.77 1.51 4.64
CA SER A 85 14.18 1.01 5.96
C SER A 85 14.27 -0.51 6.00
N MET A 86 13.51 -1.20 5.15
CA MET A 86 13.50 -2.66 5.04
C MET A 86 14.59 -3.18 4.10
N GLU A 87 15.05 -2.40 3.11
CA GLU A 87 16.17 -2.75 2.23
C GLU A 87 17.55 -2.61 2.87
N LYS A 88 17.66 -1.80 3.94
CA LYS A 88 18.93 -1.52 4.63
C LYS A 88 19.30 -2.56 5.70
N GLU A 89 18.51 -3.60 5.87
CA GLU A 89 18.78 -4.76 6.73
C GLU A 89 19.02 -6.02 5.90
#